data_AF-A0A292RQH9-F1
#
_entry.id   AF-A0A292RQH9-F1
#
_cell.length_a   1.000
_cell.length_b   1.000
_cell.length_c   1.000
_cell.angle_alpha   90.00
_cell.angle_beta   90.00
_cell.angle_gamma   90.00
#
_symmetry.space_group_name_H-M   'P 1'
#
loop_
_entity.id
_entity.type
_entity.pdbx_description
1 polymer ?
#
loop_
_entity_poly.entity_id
_entity_poly.type
_entity_poly.pdbx_seq_one_letter_code
_entity_poly.pdbx_strand_id
1 'polypeptide(L)'
;MINRINKIKSKNPKLRKIFNIIFSLFNEVLILSYIAMIVLALLMIIVPTAIVFWQSPEDVRVWIASIVGGILSVVVVPIFINYITDKRKTEDELRKTLFEENKALYAKLSNILVELLVNESSIHKENTNSNIKAEKSLNVVSPLKDFLKDNYSELANTISISLIWDIVEVCQECSNSVTAYDNIRVKTEKCFRNIRKEIGVKGKFYVNNYIINEFCDSKKDKDI
;
A
#
# COMPACT_ATOMS: atom_id res chain seq x y z
N MET A 1 -6.94 -34.46 -5.36
CA MET A 1 -8.28 -34.00 -5.81
C MET A 1 -8.32 -32.48 -6.00
N ILE A 2 -7.86 -31.69 -5.02
CA ILE A 2 -7.80 -30.20 -5.06
C ILE A 2 -7.00 -29.65 -6.27
N ASN A 3 -5.86 -30.24 -6.62
CA ASN A 3 -5.05 -29.81 -7.78
C ASN A 3 -5.75 -29.97 -9.14
N ARG A 4 -6.67 -30.94 -9.29
CA ARG A 4 -7.44 -31.12 -10.54
C ARG A 4 -8.53 -30.06 -10.67
N ILE A 5 -9.14 -29.65 -9.56
CA ILE A 5 -10.16 -28.59 -9.51
C ILE A 5 -9.54 -27.23 -9.84
N ASN A 6 -8.35 -26.92 -9.31
CA ASN A 6 -7.63 -25.68 -9.62
C ASN A 6 -7.21 -25.59 -11.09
N LYS A 7 -6.84 -26.71 -11.71
CA LYS A 7 -6.47 -26.78 -13.15
C LYS A 7 -7.68 -26.59 -14.09
N ILE A 8 -8.89 -26.95 -13.64
CA ILE A 8 -10.14 -26.70 -14.38
C ILE A 8 -10.61 -25.25 -14.18
N LYS A 9 -10.41 -24.69 -12.96
CA LYS A 9 -10.73 -23.30 -12.61
C LYS A 9 -9.92 -22.27 -13.42
N SER A 10 -8.68 -22.57 -13.80
CA SER A 10 -7.86 -21.67 -14.62
C SER A 10 -8.23 -21.67 -16.11
N LYS A 11 -8.89 -22.73 -16.60
CA LYS A 11 -9.11 -22.96 -18.03
C LYS A 11 -10.42 -22.37 -18.57
N ASN A 12 -11.38 -22.04 -17.70
CA ASN A 12 -12.70 -21.54 -18.10
C ASN A 12 -13.14 -20.30 -17.30
N PRO A 13 -13.16 -19.10 -17.91
CA PRO A 13 -13.48 -17.84 -17.20
C PRO A 13 -14.93 -17.79 -16.71
N LYS A 14 -15.88 -18.44 -17.42
CA LYS A 14 -17.29 -18.54 -16.99
C LYS A 14 -17.45 -19.36 -15.71
N LEU A 15 -16.74 -20.48 -15.59
CA LEU A 15 -16.75 -21.33 -14.40
C LEU A 15 -16.09 -20.65 -13.20
N ARG A 16 -15.00 -19.88 -13.42
CA ARG A 16 -14.37 -19.06 -12.37
C ARG A 16 -15.34 -18.02 -11.81
N LYS A 17 -16.15 -17.37 -12.65
CA LYS A 17 -17.15 -16.37 -12.23
C LYS A 17 -18.24 -17.00 -11.36
N ILE A 18 -18.78 -18.16 -11.76
CA ILE A 18 -19.80 -18.90 -10.98
C ILE A 18 -19.23 -19.34 -9.63
N PHE A 19 -18.01 -19.89 -9.61
CA PHE A 19 -17.39 -20.35 -8.38
C PHE A 19 -17.09 -19.21 -7.40
N ASN A 20 -16.69 -18.04 -7.92
CA ASN A 20 -16.49 -16.85 -7.09
C ASN A 20 -17.80 -16.33 -6.49
N ILE A 21 -18.91 -16.36 -7.24
CA ILE A 21 -20.24 -15.99 -6.73
C ILE A 21 -20.66 -16.96 -5.62
N ILE A 22 -20.51 -18.27 -5.84
CA ILE A 22 -20.82 -19.29 -4.84
C ILE A 22 -19.97 -19.09 -3.57
N PHE A 23 -18.66 -18.87 -3.72
CA PHE A 23 -17.77 -18.65 -2.59
C PHE A 23 -18.09 -17.35 -1.83
N SER A 24 -18.51 -16.30 -2.54
CA SER A 24 -18.98 -15.05 -1.93
C SER A 24 -20.22 -15.30 -1.07
N LEU A 25 -21.20 -16.04 -1.59
CA LEU A 25 -22.42 -16.40 -0.86
C LEU A 25 -22.11 -17.28 0.37
N PHE A 26 -21.21 -18.26 0.24
CA PHE A 26 -20.79 -19.07 1.38
C PHE A 26 -20.09 -18.24 2.46
N ASN A 27 -19.22 -17.31 2.07
CA ASN A 27 -18.57 -16.41 3.02
C ASN A 27 -19.58 -15.51 3.72
N GLU A 28 -20.56 -14.94 3.00
CA GLU A 28 -21.62 -14.12 3.60
C GLU A 28 -22.46 -14.92 4.60
N VAL A 29 -22.87 -16.15 4.23
CA VAL A 29 -23.63 -17.03 5.13
C VAL A 29 -22.80 -17.44 6.35
N LEU A 30 -21.51 -17.74 6.17
CA LEU A 30 -20.61 -18.06 7.27
C LEU A 30 -20.44 -16.87 8.22
N ILE A 31 -20.22 -15.66 7.70
CA ILE A 31 -20.13 -14.43 8.49
C ILE A 31 -21.43 -14.21 9.26
N LEU A 32 -22.59 -14.32 8.59
CA LEU A 32 -23.90 -14.16 9.22
C LEU A 32 -24.13 -15.20 10.32
N SER A 33 -23.76 -16.46 10.07
CA SER A 33 -23.88 -17.54 11.06
C SER A 33 -22.97 -17.31 12.28
N TYR A 34 -21.77 -16.77 12.05
CA TYR A 34 -20.82 -16.47 13.11
C TYR A 34 -21.29 -15.29 13.96
N ILE A 35 -21.81 -14.23 13.32
CA ILE A 35 -22.43 -13.10 14.01
C ILE A 35 -23.64 -13.58 14.83
N ALA A 36 -24.51 -14.42 14.26
CA ALA A 36 -25.66 -14.98 14.96
C ALA A 36 -25.24 -15.82 16.17
N MET A 37 -24.21 -16.66 16.04
CA MET A 37 -23.66 -17.42 17.16
C MET A 37 -23.09 -16.53 18.26
N ILE A 38 -22.35 -15.47 17.90
CA ILE A 38 -21.84 -14.50 18.87
C ILE A 38 -23.00 -13.83 19.60
N VAL A 39 -24.01 -13.33 18.88
CA VAL A 39 -25.17 -12.67 19.48
C VAL A 39 -25.93 -13.61 20.41
N LEU A 40 -26.18 -14.86 19.98
CA LEU A 40 -26.80 -15.89 20.82
C LEU A 40 -25.98 -16.20 22.06
N ALA A 41 -24.66 -16.33 21.93
CA ALA A 41 -23.77 -16.58 23.07
C ALA A 41 -23.76 -15.40 24.05
N LEU A 42 -23.70 -14.16 23.54
CA LEU A 42 -23.78 -12.94 24.37
C LEU A 42 -25.12 -12.89 25.11
N LEU A 43 -26.24 -13.16 24.44
CA LEU A 43 -27.57 -13.15 25.06
C LEU A 43 -27.79 -14.29 26.06
N MET A 44 -27.36 -15.50 25.74
CA MET A 44 -27.60 -16.68 26.58
C MET A 44 -26.65 -16.77 27.77
N ILE A 45 -25.43 -16.22 27.65
CA ILE A 45 -24.42 -16.34 28.70
C ILE A 45 -24.29 -15.01 29.45
N ILE A 46 -24.04 -13.90 28.77
CA ILE A 46 -23.71 -12.65 29.45
C ILE A 46 -24.93 -12.05 30.15
N VAL A 47 -26.10 -12.04 29.51
CA VAL A 47 -27.30 -11.40 30.09
C VAL A 47 -27.74 -12.11 31.39
N PRO A 48 -27.93 -13.45 31.42
CA PRO A 48 -28.27 -14.14 32.67
C PRO A 48 -27.19 -13.98 33.75
N THR A 49 -25.91 -14.05 33.37
CA THR A 49 -24.80 -13.90 34.32
C THR A 49 -24.76 -12.49 34.92
N ALA A 50 -25.03 -11.45 34.12
CA ALA A 50 -25.12 -10.07 34.58
C ALA A 50 -26.31 -9.84 35.51
N ILE A 51 -27.47 -10.45 35.23
CA ILE A 51 -28.66 -10.38 36.08
C ILE A 51 -28.38 -11.04 37.45
N VAL A 52 -27.81 -12.24 37.45
CA VAL A 52 -27.43 -12.96 38.69
C VAL A 52 -26.39 -12.17 39.48
N PHE A 53 -25.42 -11.56 38.79
CA PHE A 53 -24.44 -10.68 39.42
C PHE A 53 -25.10 -9.46 40.06
N TRP A 54 -26.04 -8.79 39.37
CA TRP A 54 -26.72 -7.61 39.92
C TRP A 54 -27.60 -7.93 41.13
N GLN A 55 -28.20 -9.13 41.17
CA GLN A 55 -29.00 -9.60 42.30
C GLN A 55 -28.16 -10.08 43.49
N SER A 56 -26.84 -10.22 43.32
CA SER A 56 -25.95 -10.67 44.40
C SER A 56 -25.67 -9.55 45.42
N PRO A 57 -25.38 -9.89 46.69
CA PRO A 57 -24.99 -8.92 47.72
C PRO A 57 -23.76 -8.09 47.32
N GLU A 58 -23.70 -6.83 47.77
CA GLU A 58 -22.65 -5.86 47.45
C GLU A 58 -21.23 -6.43 47.66
N ASP A 59 -21.01 -7.07 48.80
CA ASP A 59 -19.73 -7.64 49.23
C ASP A 59 -19.23 -8.71 48.24
N VAL A 60 -20.16 -9.52 47.72
CA VAL A 60 -19.89 -10.58 46.73
C VAL A 60 -19.63 -9.97 45.35
N ARG A 61 -20.39 -8.94 44.96
CA ARG A 61 -20.20 -8.24 43.68
C ARG A 61 -18.83 -7.59 43.58
N VAL A 62 -18.40 -6.88 44.64
CA VAL A 62 -17.10 -6.22 44.70
C VAL A 62 -15.97 -7.25 44.60
N TRP A 63 -16.08 -8.37 45.31
CA TRP A 63 -15.09 -9.45 45.27
C TRP A 63 -14.97 -10.09 43.87
N ILE A 64 -16.10 -10.43 43.24
CA ILE A 64 -16.13 -11.01 41.89
C ILE A 64 -15.58 -10.00 40.86
N ALA A 65 -15.99 -8.73 40.93
CA ALA A 65 -15.49 -7.69 40.02
C ALA A 65 -13.98 -7.50 40.15
N SER A 66 -13.44 -7.56 41.37
CA SER A 66 -12.00 -7.47 41.62
C SER A 66 -11.23 -8.64 41.00
N ILE A 67 -11.76 -9.87 41.10
CA ILE A 67 -11.13 -11.06 40.50
C ILE A 67 -11.17 -10.98 38.97
N VAL A 68 -12.34 -10.67 38.39
CA VAL A 68 -12.50 -10.58 36.94
C VAL A 68 -11.63 -9.47 36.36
N GLY A 69 -11.59 -8.30 37.00
CA GLY A 69 -10.70 -7.20 36.61
C GLY A 69 -9.22 -7.57 36.70
N GLY A 70 -8.83 -8.29 37.76
CA GLY A 70 -7.49 -8.84 37.92
C GLY A 70 -7.10 -9.79 36.78
N ILE A 71 -7.94 -10.78 36.47
CA ILE A 71 -7.69 -11.74 35.38
C ILE A 71 -7.63 -11.02 34.02
N LEU A 72 -8.52 -10.06 33.77
CA LEU A 72 -8.53 -9.30 32.52
C LEU A 72 -7.22 -8.54 32.31
N SER A 73 -6.70 -7.91 33.38
CA SER A 73 -5.46 -7.14 33.33
C SER A 73 -4.20 -8.00 33.23
N VAL A 74 -4.16 -9.14 33.91
CA VAL A 74 -2.98 -10.02 33.95
C VAL A 74 -2.88 -10.95 32.74
N VAL A 75 -4.01 -11.38 32.19
CA VAL A 75 -4.03 -12.42 31.14
C VAL A 75 -4.43 -11.84 29.79
N VAL A 76 -5.58 -11.17 29.71
CA VAL A 76 -6.16 -10.76 28.42
C VAL A 76 -5.34 -9.63 27.78
N VAL A 77 -4.96 -8.61 28.56
CA VAL A 77 -4.18 -7.47 28.04
C VAL A 77 -2.81 -7.93 27.50
N PRO A 78 -1.99 -8.72 28.22
CA PRO A 78 -0.72 -9.20 27.68
C PRO A 78 -0.85 -10.10 26.46
N ILE A 79 -1.85 -11.00 26.42
CA ILE A 79 -2.11 -11.84 25.24
C ILE A 79 -2.46 -10.96 24.04
N PHE A 80 -3.31 -9.95 24.23
CA PHE A 80 -3.70 -9.05 23.15
C PHE A 80 -2.53 -8.19 22.65
N ILE A 81 -1.70 -7.68 23.55
CA ILE A 81 -0.47 -6.96 23.19
C ILE A 81 0.48 -7.88 22.42
N ASN A 82 0.66 -9.11 22.88
CA ASN A 82 1.53 -10.10 22.22
C ASN A 82 1.00 -10.44 20.82
N TYR A 83 -0.30 -10.67 20.68
CA TYR A 83 -0.96 -10.91 19.39
C TYR A 83 -0.78 -9.74 18.41
N ILE A 84 -0.98 -8.49 18.87
CA ILE A 84 -0.75 -7.31 18.03
C ILE A 84 0.72 -7.22 17.62
N THR A 85 1.64 -7.49 18.55
CA THR A 85 3.08 -7.41 18.30
C THR A 85 3.52 -8.46 17.29
N ASP A 86 3.06 -9.69 17.45
CA ASP A 86 3.34 -10.80 16.54
C ASP A 86 2.78 -10.54 15.14
N LYS A 87 1.53 -10.08 15.05
CA LYS A 87 0.93 -9.68 13.77
C LYS A 87 1.75 -8.60 13.07
N ARG A 88 2.23 -7.59 13.81
CA ARG A 88 3.10 -6.54 13.24
C ARG A 88 4.42 -7.11 12.73
N LYS A 89 5.06 -8.02 13.48
CA LYS A 89 6.30 -8.67 13.05
C LYS A 89 6.10 -9.43 11.73
N THR A 90 5.03 -10.22 11.64
CA THR A 90 4.70 -10.96 10.42
C THR A 90 4.43 -10.04 9.23
N GLU A 91 3.72 -8.93 9.44
CA GLU A 91 3.53 -7.91 8.39
C GLU A 91 4.85 -7.25 7.97
N ASP A 92 5.74 -6.93 8.91
CA ASP A 92 7.06 -6.34 8.63
C ASP A 92 7.98 -7.31 7.87
N GLU A 93 7.94 -8.61 8.22
CA GLU A 93 8.65 -9.66 7.49
C GLU A 93 8.13 -9.82 6.06
N LEU A 94 6.80 -9.89 5.89
CA LEU A 94 6.16 -9.96 4.57
C LEU A 94 6.51 -8.75 3.70
N ARG A 95 6.59 -7.56 4.28
CA ARG A 95 7.03 -6.34 3.57
C ARG A 95 8.48 -6.44 3.12
N LYS A 96 9.38 -6.98 3.96
CA LYS A 96 10.78 -7.18 3.58
C LYS A 96 10.93 -8.19 2.46
N THR A 97 10.18 -9.30 2.49
CA THR A 97 10.24 -10.31 1.41
C THR A 97 9.73 -9.74 0.09
N LEU A 98 8.58 -9.06 0.11
CA LEU A 98 8.03 -8.39 -1.07
C LEU A 98 8.99 -7.31 -1.60
N PHE A 99 9.70 -6.60 -0.73
CA PHE A 99 10.70 -5.64 -1.17
C PHE A 99 11.86 -6.29 -1.92
N GLU A 100 12.46 -7.35 -1.37
CA GLU A 100 13.59 -8.01 -2.02
C GLU A 100 13.19 -8.63 -3.37
N GLU A 101 11.98 -9.16 -3.48
CA GLU A 101 11.41 -9.66 -4.75
C GLU A 101 11.28 -8.52 -5.79
N ASN A 102 10.79 -7.34 -5.37
CA ASN A 102 10.51 -6.22 -6.28
C ASN A 102 11.66 -5.21 -6.39
N LYS A 103 12.82 -5.48 -5.78
CA LYS A 103 13.94 -4.53 -5.68
C LYS A 103 14.39 -4.01 -7.04
N ALA A 104 14.51 -4.91 -8.02
CA ALA A 104 14.87 -4.55 -9.38
C ALA A 104 13.83 -3.63 -10.04
N LEU A 105 12.55 -3.88 -9.76
CA LEU A 105 11.43 -3.10 -10.28
C LEU A 105 11.40 -1.70 -9.66
N TYR A 106 11.60 -1.57 -8.34
CA TYR A 106 11.74 -0.26 -7.69
C TYR A 106 12.97 0.52 -8.17
N ALA A 107 14.10 -0.16 -8.42
CA ALA A 107 15.30 0.49 -8.95
C ALA A 107 15.07 1.01 -10.37
N LYS A 108 14.44 0.20 -11.23
CA LYS A 108 14.09 0.62 -12.60
C LYS A 108 13.12 1.81 -12.60
N LEU A 109 12.08 1.76 -11.78
CA LEU A 109 11.14 2.89 -11.61
C LEU A 109 11.86 4.14 -11.11
N SER A 110 12.73 4.00 -10.10
CA SER A 110 13.47 5.12 -9.53
C SER A 110 14.36 5.80 -10.57
N ASN A 111 15.06 5.01 -11.40
CA ASN A 111 15.91 5.54 -12.47
C ASN A 111 15.09 6.33 -13.49
N ILE A 112 13.93 5.79 -13.92
CA ILE A 112 13.04 6.49 -14.85
C ILE A 112 12.55 7.81 -14.26
N LEU A 113 12.17 7.80 -12.98
CA LEU A 113 11.70 9.01 -12.28
C LEU A 113 12.80 10.07 -12.14
N VAL A 114 14.04 9.67 -11.85
CA VAL A 114 15.19 10.59 -11.81
C VAL A 114 15.47 11.16 -13.19
N GLU A 115 15.52 10.32 -14.23
CA GLU A 115 15.79 10.77 -15.59
C GLU A 115 14.70 11.72 -16.09
N LEU A 116 13.43 11.45 -15.77
CA LEU A 116 12.32 12.34 -16.05
C LEU A 116 12.53 13.71 -15.38
N LEU A 117 12.91 13.74 -14.10
CA LEU A 117 13.17 14.99 -13.40
C LEU A 117 14.36 15.77 -13.99
N VAL A 118 15.41 15.08 -14.43
CA VAL A 118 16.58 15.70 -15.05
C VAL A 118 16.19 16.34 -16.39
N ASN A 119 15.43 15.63 -17.22
CA ASN A 119 14.98 16.15 -18.52
C ASN A 119 14.00 17.32 -18.35
N GLU A 120 13.06 17.24 -17.40
CA GLU A 120 12.13 18.34 -17.11
C GLU A 120 12.86 19.56 -16.52
N SER A 121 13.90 19.35 -15.73
CA SER A 121 14.73 20.44 -15.18
C SER A 121 15.55 21.14 -16.26
N SER A 122 16.12 20.41 -17.22
CA SER A 122 16.86 21.01 -18.34
C SER A 122 15.95 21.86 -19.22
N ILE A 123 14.75 21.35 -19.55
CA ILE A 123 13.72 22.11 -20.29
C ILE A 123 13.30 23.36 -19.51
N HIS A 124 13.11 23.23 -18.19
CA HIS A 124 12.79 24.37 -17.34
C HIS A 124 13.89 25.45 -17.36
N LYS A 125 15.17 25.07 -17.26
CA LYS A 125 16.32 26.00 -17.36
C LYS A 125 16.35 26.70 -18.74
N GLU A 126 16.12 25.97 -19.83
CA GLU A 126 16.07 26.54 -21.19
C GLU A 126 14.90 27.51 -21.37
N ASN A 127 13.73 27.19 -20.84
CA ASN A 127 12.55 28.05 -20.85
C ASN A 127 12.70 29.33 -20.00
N THR A 128 13.54 29.29 -18.96
CA THR A 128 13.85 30.49 -18.17
C THR A 128 14.92 31.37 -18.84
N ASN A 129 15.84 30.77 -19.59
CA ASN A 129 16.95 31.48 -20.24
C ASN A 129 16.62 31.96 -21.66
N SER A 130 15.68 31.33 -22.34
CA SER A 130 15.26 31.69 -23.70
C SER A 130 13.84 32.26 -23.68
N ASN A 131 13.58 33.33 -24.44
CA ASN A 131 12.24 33.91 -24.61
C ASN A 131 11.29 33.00 -25.44
N ILE A 132 11.68 31.77 -25.74
CA ILE A 132 10.93 30.79 -26.53
C ILE A 132 10.58 29.64 -25.59
N LYS A 133 9.30 29.25 -25.51
CA LYS A 133 8.91 28.04 -24.79
C LYS A 133 9.38 26.83 -25.58
N ALA A 134 10.45 26.19 -25.13
CA ALA A 134 10.86 24.85 -25.54
C ALA A 134 9.67 23.90 -25.36
N GLU A 135 9.32 23.23 -26.45
CA GLU A 135 8.20 22.31 -26.49
C GLU A 135 8.53 21.07 -25.66
N LYS A 136 7.61 20.73 -24.75
CA LYS A 136 7.76 19.58 -23.86
C LYS A 136 7.74 18.32 -24.71
N SER A 137 8.90 17.70 -24.94
CA SER A 137 8.96 16.55 -25.84
C SER A 137 8.20 15.37 -25.22
N LEU A 138 7.21 14.86 -25.96
CA LEU A 138 6.40 13.69 -25.56
C LEU A 138 7.29 12.46 -25.26
N ASN A 139 8.53 12.48 -25.75
CA ASN A 139 9.58 11.49 -25.56
C ASN A 139 10.11 11.40 -24.11
N VAL A 140 9.94 12.44 -23.28
CA VAL A 140 10.40 12.40 -21.88
C VAL A 140 9.56 11.42 -21.03
N VAL A 141 8.29 11.23 -21.39
CA VAL A 141 7.33 10.43 -20.61
C VAL A 141 7.22 8.99 -21.13
N SER A 142 7.68 8.71 -22.35
CA SER A 142 7.57 7.36 -22.94
C SER A 142 8.20 6.26 -22.06
N PRO A 143 9.37 6.44 -21.42
CA PRO A 143 9.95 5.38 -20.59
C PRO A 143 9.08 5.01 -19.39
N LEU A 144 8.37 5.99 -18.81
CA LEU A 144 7.48 5.77 -17.68
C LEU A 144 6.17 5.08 -18.11
N LYS A 145 5.64 5.44 -19.30
CA LYS A 145 4.46 4.79 -19.88
C LYS A 145 4.75 3.35 -20.27
N ASP A 146 5.90 3.09 -20.90
CA ASP A 146 6.34 1.76 -21.29
C ASP A 146 6.58 0.90 -20.05
N PHE A 147 7.23 1.45 -19.01
CA PHE A 147 7.39 0.76 -17.73
C PHE A 147 6.05 0.35 -17.12
N LEU A 148 5.06 1.26 -17.06
CA LEU A 148 3.74 0.92 -16.53
C LEU A 148 3.08 -0.20 -17.35
N LYS A 149 3.12 -0.11 -18.68
CA LYS A 149 2.50 -1.10 -19.57
C LYS A 149 3.13 -2.49 -19.43
N ASP A 150 4.45 -2.55 -19.38
CA ASP A 150 5.20 -3.80 -19.35
C ASP A 150 5.13 -4.50 -17.98
N ASN A 151 4.95 -3.73 -16.90
CA ASN A 151 5.06 -4.23 -15.53
C ASN A 151 3.73 -4.17 -14.76
N TYR A 152 2.61 -3.78 -15.39
CA TYR A 152 1.33 -3.55 -14.69
C TYR A 152 0.84 -4.76 -13.91
N SER A 153 0.98 -5.97 -14.47
CA SER A 153 0.56 -7.20 -13.79
C SER A 153 1.39 -7.47 -12.53
N GLU A 154 2.68 -7.17 -12.56
CA GLU A 154 3.56 -7.35 -11.41
C GLU A 154 3.28 -6.28 -10.35
N LEU A 155 3.17 -5.02 -10.77
CA LEU A 155 2.78 -3.87 -9.94
C LEU A 155 1.46 -4.14 -9.19
N ALA A 156 0.41 -4.58 -9.90
CA ALA A 156 -0.90 -4.79 -9.32
C ALA A 156 -0.95 -5.90 -8.26
N ASN A 157 -0.02 -6.85 -8.30
CA ASN A 157 0.02 -7.98 -7.37
C ASN A 157 0.96 -7.74 -6.18
N THR A 158 1.95 -6.85 -6.31
CA THR A 158 3.09 -6.81 -5.38
C THR A 158 3.34 -5.43 -4.77
N ILE A 159 2.85 -4.36 -5.40
CA ILE A 159 3.06 -2.98 -4.99
C ILE A 159 1.76 -2.37 -4.45
N SER A 160 1.88 -1.40 -3.52
CA SER A 160 0.69 -0.74 -2.99
C SER A 160 -0.06 0.04 -4.07
N ILE A 161 -1.38 0.00 -3.98
CA ILE A 161 -2.27 0.77 -4.86
C ILE A 161 -1.94 2.28 -4.79
N SER A 162 -1.50 2.78 -3.63
CA SER A 162 -1.09 4.17 -3.47
C SER A 162 0.09 4.54 -4.35
N LEU A 163 1.12 3.68 -4.43
CA LEU A 163 2.28 3.94 -5.27
C LEU A 163 1.91 3.89 -6.75
N ILE A 164 1.04 2.96 -7.15
CA ILE A 164 0.54 2.89 -8.55
C ILE A 164 -0.18 4.19 -8.93
N TRP A 165 -1.05 4.71 -8.07
CA TRP A 165 -1.73 5.99 -8.32
C TRP A 165 -0.76 7.16 -8.42
N ASP A 166 0.26 7.23 -7.58
CA ASP A 166 1.25 8.30 -7.65
C ASP A 166 2.04 8.28 -8.97
N ILE A 167 2.40 7.08 -9.47
CA ILE A 167 3.07 6.95 -10.77
C ILE A 167 2.16 7.44 -11.91
N VAL A 168 0.87 7.10 -11.85
CA VAL A 168 -0.13 7.58 -12.82
C VAL A 168 -0.30 9.09 -12.75
N GLU A 169 -0.32 9.68 -11.55
CA GLU A 169 -0.38 11.14 -11.35
C GLU A 169 0.82 11.85 -12.01
N VAL A 170 2.02 11.26 -11.93
CA VAL A 170 3.23 11.76 -12.62
C VAL A 170 3.05 11.67 -14.14
N CYS A 171 2.62 10.52 -14.67
CA CYS A 171 2.37 10.35 -16.11
C CYS A 171 1.37 11.37 -16.67
N GLN A 172 0.30 11.65 -15.93
CA GLN A 172 -0.72 12.63 -16.31
C GLN A 172 -0.13 14.05 -16.27
N GLU A 173 0.59 14.40 -15.21
CA GLU A 173 1.20 15.73 -15.09
C GLU A 173 2.20 16.00 -16.20
N CYS A 174 2.99 14.99 -16.57
CA CYS A 174 3.98 15.14 -17.63
C CYS A 174 3.35 15.20 -19.03
N SER A 175 2.17 14.59 -19.22
CA SER A 175 1.43 14.65 -20.49
C SER A 175 0.77 16.00 -20.73
N ASN A 176 0.65 16.86 -19.71
CA ASN A 176 0.15 18.22 -19.86
C ASN A 176 1.24 19.16 -20.38
N SER A 177 0.92 19.94 -21.41
CA SER A 177 1.87 20.82 -22.13
C SER A 177 2.26 22.11 -21.39
N VAL A 178 1.56 22.45 -20.30
CA VAL A 178 1.72 23.73 -19.57
C VAL A 178 2.23 23.53 -18.13
N THR A 179 2.51 22.30 -17.71
CA THR A 179 2.78 22.01 -16.29
C THR A 179 4.17 22.45 -15.85
N ALA A 180 4.22 23.10 -14.68
CA ALA A 180 5.45 23.58 -14.06
C ALA A 180 6.26 22.41 -13.51
N TYR A 181 7.58 22.45 -13.72
CA TYR A 181 8.56 21.52 -13.17
C TYR A 181 8.34 21.23 -11.67
N ASP A 182 7.97 22.24 -10.89
CA ASP A 182 7.69 22.09 -9.46
C ASP A 182 6.55 21.09 -9.15
N ASN A 183 5.50 21.04 -9.98
CA ASN A 183 4.40 20.09 -9.79
C ASN A 183 4.86 18.66 -10.05
N ILE A 184 5.63 18.45 -11.13
CA ILE A 184 6.21 17.14 -11.47
C ILE A 184 7.14 16.70 -10.35
N ARG A 185 7.98 17.60 -9.82
CA ARG A 185 8.86 17.32 -8.68
C ARG A 185 8.08 16.88 -7.45
N VAL A 186 7.02 17.59 -7.07
CA VAL A 186 6.20 17.27 -5.90
C VAL A 186 5.54 15.89 -6.04
N LYS A 187 5.04 15.56 -7.24
CA LYS A 187 4.43 14.26 -7.53
C LYS A 187 5.47 13.14 -7.54
N THR A 188 6.62 13.33 -8.16
CA THR A 188 7.72 12.36 -8.15
C THR A 188 8.29 12.15 -6.73
N GLU A 189 8.35 13.20 -5.90
CA GLU A 189 8.71 13.10 -4.49
C GLU A 189 7.72 12.22 -3.70
N LYS A 190 6.43 12.30 -4.03
CA LYS A 190 5.39 11.42 -3.46
C LYS A 190 5.66 9.95 -3.81
N CYS A 191 6.00 9.65 -5.06
CA CYS A 191 6.43 8.31 -5.48
C CYS A 191 7.62 7.81 -4.65
N PHE A 192 8.69 8.59 -4.55
CA PHE A 192 9.89 8.21 -3.77
C PHE A 192 9.58 8.02 -2.29
N ARG A 193 8.70 8.84 -1.69
CA ARG A 193 8.25 8.64 -0.31
C ARG A 193 7.53 7.32 -0.12
N ASN A 194 6.66 6.95 -1.05
CA ASN A 194 5.91 5.70 -0.94
C ASN A 194 6.78 4.48 -1.21
N ILE A 195 7.72 4.54 -2.16
CA ILE A 195 8.78 3.53 -2.32
C ILE A 195 9.54 3.37 -0.99
N ARG A 196 10.03 4.47 -0.40
CA ARG A 196 10.75 4.42 0.90
C ARG A 196 9.93 3.81 2.03
N LYS A 197 8.63 4.08 2.09
CA LYS A 197 7.73 3.48 3.10
C LYS A 197 7.58 1.98 2.90
N GLU A 198 7.50 1.52 1.66
CA GLU A 198 7.45 0.09 1.33
C GLU A 198 8.75 -0.62 1.75
N ILE A 199 9.90 0.08 1.66
CA ILE A 199 11.21 -0.39 2.14
C ILE A 199 11.34 -0.32 3.68
N GLY A 200 10.37 0.27 4.39
CA GLY A 200 10.43 0.46 5.84
C GLY A 200 11.32 1.62 6.29
N VAL A 201 11.76 2.49 5.38
CA VAL A 201 12.55 3.68 5.71
C VAL A 201 11.63 4.74 6.32
N LYS A 202 11.92 5.10 7.57
CA LYS A 202 11.20 6.18 8.29
C LYS A 202 11.80 7.54 7.96
N GLY A 203 10.96 8.58 8.03
CA GLY A 203 11.38 9.98 7.87
C GLY A 203 10.83 10.66 6.62
N LYS A 204 10.97 11.99 6.58
CA LYS A 204 10.58 12.80 5.42
C LYS A 204 11.63 12.65 4.32
N PHE A 205 11.18 12.68 3.08
CA PHE A 205 12.05 12.70 1.90
C PHE A 205 11.64 13.84 1.00
N TYR A 206 12.64 14.50 0.44
CA TYR A 206 12.51 15.62 -0.47
C TYR A 206 13.45 15.42 -1.64
N VAL A 207 12.99 15.72 -2.86
CA VAL A 207 13.88 15.76 -4.02
C VAL A 207 14.77 16.99 -3.89
N ASN A 208 16.09 16.78 -3.89
CA ASN A 208 17.05 17.88 -3.77
C ASN A 208 17.38 18.45 -5.16
N ASN A 209 16.95 19.69 -5.43
CA ASN A 209 17.22 20.37 -6.70
C ASN A 209 18.71 20.52 -7.00
N TYR A 210 19.57 20.68 -5.99
CA TYR A 210 21.01 20.75 -6.20
C TYR A 210 21.52 19.47 -6.89
N ILE A 211 21.11 18.30 -6.39
CA ILE A 211 21.49 17.01 -6.97
C ILE A 211 20.89 16.83 -8.38
N ILE A 212 19.64 17.24 -8.61
CA ILE A 212 19.03 17.15 -9.94
C ILE A 212 19.79 18.02 -10.95
N ASN A 213 20.22 19.23 -10.54
CA ASN A 213 21.00 20.12 -11.39
C ASN A 213 22.37 19.55 -11.74
N GLU A 214 23.09 18.95 -10.78
CA GLU A 214 24.36 18.25 -11.04
C GLU A 214 24.18 17.14 -12.09
N PHE A 215 23.09 16.37 -12.01
CA PHE A 215 22.78 15.37 -13.03
C PHE A 215 22.51 16.01 -14.41
N CYS A 216 21.76 17.11 -14.48
CA CYS A 216 21.53 17.83 -15.73
C CYS A 216 22.83 18.29 -16.38
N ASP A 217 23.72 18.88 -15.60
CA ASP A 217 24.95 19.48 -16.11
C ASP A 217 25.91 18.37 -16.58
N SER A 218 25.98 17.24 -15.86
CA SER A 218 26.74 16.05 -16.29
C SER A 218 26.24 15.39 -17.59
N LYS A 219 24.96 15.56 -17.94
CA LYS A 219 24.37 15.03 -19.18
C LYS A 219 24.85 15.83 -20.39
N LYS A 220 24.95 17.16 -20.24
CA LYS A 220 25.45 18.07 -21.28
C LYS A 220 26.90 17.79 -21.66
N ASP A 221 27.73 17.44 -20.69
CA ASP A 221 29.15 17.10 -20.94
C ASP A 221 29.36 15.77 -21.68
N LYS A 222 28.34 14.90 -21.73
CA LYS A 222 28.40 13.61 -22.46
C LYS A 222 27.91 13.70 -23.90
N ASP A 223 27.20 14.77 -24.25
CA ASP A 223 26.65 15.01 -25.58
C ASP A 223 27.56 15.92 -26.44
N ILE A 224 28.78 16.23 -25.96
CA ILE A 224 29.88 16.93 -26.67
C ILE A 224 30.96 15.91 -27.06
#